data_AF-A0A090V9P4-F1
#
_entry.id   AF-A0A090V9P4-F1
#
_cell.length_a   1.000
_cell.length_b   1.000
_cell.length_c   1.000
_cell.angle_alpha   90.00
_cell.angle_beta   90.00
_cell.angle_gamma   90.00
#
_symmetry.space_group_name_H-M   'P 1'
#
loop_
_entity.id
_entity.type
_entity.pdbx_description
1 polymer ?
#
loop_
_entity_poly.entity_id
_entity_poly.type
_entity_poly.pdbx_seq_one_letter_code
_entity_poly.pdbx_strand_id
1 'polypeptide(L)'
;MSTNKTKQYQNEYKKHIYRSYAYHAQFFIIFNSCKNETKNKAKEVTTEKVIKTVYASDVIPFFDDWKLILGDGSNVGIVNNFENKDFFYTANDGKNDWIVFKAPNGGDTHGTSNNTRTELAQIKKWYQKQLTIN
;
A
#
# COMPACT_ATOMS: atom_id res chain seq x y z
N MET A 1 0.36 44.73 33.04
CA MET A 1 1.27 44.78 31.88
C MET A 1 1.39 43.46 31.08
N SER A 2 0.94 42.32 31.62
CA SER A 2 1.05 40.99 30.96
C SER A 2 -0.03 40.70 29.88
N THR A 3 -1.24 41.24 30.05
CA THR A 3 -2.42 40.91 29.20
C THR A 3 -2.37 41.46 27.77
N ASN A 4 -1.61 42.52 27.51
CA ASN A 4 -1.48 43.08 26.17
C ASN A 4 -0.49 42.29 25.31
N LYS A 5 0.59 41.78 25.92
CA LYS A 5 1.56 40.93 25.20
C LYS A 5 0.90 39.64 24.76
N THR A 6 0.16 38.96 25.63
CA THR A 6 -0.53 37.71 25.29
C THR A 6 -1.56 37.91 24.17
N LYS A 7 -2.34 38.99 24.20
CA LYS A 7 -3.28 39.32 23.11
C LYS A 7 -2.57 39.59 21.77
N GLN A 8 -1.41 40.24 21.78
CA GLN A 8 -0.63 40.45 20.56
C GLN A 8 -0.05 39.16 20.01
N TYR A 9 0.50 38.29 20.85
CA TYR A 9 0.97 36.96 20.43
C TYR A 9 -0.15 36.12 19.80
N GLN A 10 -1.36 36.16 20.38
CA GLN A 10 -2.50 35.43 19.82
C GLN A 10 -2.94 35.98 18.47
N ASN A 11 -2.84 37.29 18.24
CA ASN A 11 -3.16 37.90 16.96
C ASN A 11 -2.12 37.57 15.88
N GLU A 12 -0.83 37.63 16.20
CA GLU A 12 0.24 37.23 15.27
C GLU A 12 0.13 35.74 14.92
N TYR A 13 -0.13 34.87 15.90
CA TYR A 13 -0.32 33.44 15.66
C TYR A 13 -1.48 33.15 14.69
N LYS A 14 -2.64 33.81 14.88
CA LYS A 14 -3.78 33.70 13.96
C LYS A 14 -3.45 34.21 12.55
N LYS A 15 -2.66 35.28 12.44
CA LYS A 15 -2.20 35.83 11.15
C LYS A 15 -1.26 34.86 10.42
N HIS A 16 -0.37 34.19 11.16
CA HIS A 16 0.50 33.15 10.61
C HIS A 16 -0.28 31.92 10.13
N ILE A 17 -1.26 31.47 10.90
CA ILE A 17 -2.16 30.38 10.49
C ILE A 17 -2.94 30.76 9.22
N TYR A 18 -3.52 31.96 9.18
CA TYR A 18 -4.28 32.42 8.01
C TYR A 18 -3.40 32.54 6.76
N ARG A 19 -2.15 33.04 6.90
CA ARG A 19 -1.17 33.05 5.81
C ARG A 19 -0.85 31.63 5.33
N SER A 20 -0.66 30.67 6.25
CA SER A 20 -0.40 29.26 5.89
C SER A 20 -1.56 28.64 5.10
N TYR A 21 -2.81 28.87 5.53
CA TYR A 21 -3.98 28.39 4.80
C TYR A 21 -4.12 29.05 3.42
N ALA A 22 -3.79 30.33 3.28
CA ALA A 22 -3.76 31.00 1.98
C ALA A 22 -2.72 30.39 1.03
N TYR A 23 -1.51 30.07 1.53
CA TYR A 23 -0.47 29.42 0.72
C TYR A 23 -0.85 27.98 0.32
N HIS A 24 -1.60 27.24 1.14
CA HIS A 24 -2.09 25.90 0.78
C HIS A 24 -3.30 25.92 -0.16
N ALA A 25 -4.17 26.92 -0.08
CA ALA A 25 -5.27 27.10 -1.04
C ALA A 25 -4.76 27.39 -2.47
N GLN A 26 -3.59 28.03 -2.60
CA GLN A 26 -2.98 28.38 -3.89
C GLN A 26 -2.34 27.16 -4.60
N PHE A 27 -2.01 26.09 -3.87
CA PHE A 27 -1.37 24.88 -4.42
C PHE A 27 -2.37 23.88 -5.04
N PHE A 28 -3.66 24.01 -4.73
CA PHE A 28 -4.70 23.04 -5.13
C PHE A 28 -5.34 23.27 -6.51
N ILE A 29 -4.88 24.24 -7.31
CA ILE A 29 -5.59 24.68 -8.54
C ILE A 29 -4.96 24.16 -9.87
N ILE A 30 -3.95 23.28 -9.85
CA ILE A 30 -3.20 22.92 -11.08
C ILE A 30 -3.55 21.55 -11.72
N PHE A 31 -4.73 20.96 -11.48
CA PHE A 31 -5.12 19.67 -12.10
C PHE A 31 -6.32 19.68 -13.06
N ASN A 32 -6.67 20.83 -13.64
CA ASN A 32 -7.67 20.86 -14.73
C ASN A 32 -7.08 21.51 -15.99
N SER A 33 -6.35 20.74 -16.80
CA SER A 33 -5.94 21.15 -18.15
C SER A 33 -5.75 19.96 -19.08
N CYS A 34 -6.82 19.55 -19.78
CA CYS A 34 -6.96 19.66 -21.24
C CYS A 34 -8.07 18.73 -21.76
N LYS A 35 -8.87 19.28 -22.69
CA LYS A 35 -10.05 18.72 -23.35
C LYS A 35 -9.80 18.68 -24.86
N ASN A 36 -10.49 17.75 -25.55
CA ASN A 36 -10.68 17.54 -27.01
C ASN A 36 -9.67 16.56 -27.64
N GLU A 37 -10.03 15.58 -28.49
CA GLU A 37 -11.00 15.60 -29.59
C GLU A 37 -11.76 14.26 -29.77
N THR A 38 -13.03 14.35 -30.16
CA THR A 38 -13.80 13.30 -30.83
C THR A 38 -13.17 12.99 -32.19
N LYS A 39 -12.52 11.83 -32.32
CA LYS A 39 -12.28 11.19 -33.62
C LYS A 39 -13.04 9.88 -33.64
N ASN A 40 -14.04 9.83 -34.51
CA ASN A 40 -14.68 8.59 -34.96
C ASN A 40 -13.57 7.61 -35.37
N LYS A 41 -13.34 6.57 -34.57
CA LYS A 41 -12.67 5.36 -35.03
C LYS A 41 -13.72 4.29 -35.18
N ALA A 42 -13.83 3.82 -36.42
CA ALA A 42 -14.52 2.59 -36.77
C ALA A 42 -14.13 1.49 -35.79
N LYS A 43 -15.10 0.60 -35.50
CA LYS A 43 -14.89 -0.65 -34.79
C LYS A 43 -13.78 -1.45 -35.48
N GLU A 44 -12.56 -1.27 -35.03
CA GLU A 44 -11.53 -2.29 -35.13
C GLU A 44 -11.85 -3.23 -33.98
N VAL A 45 -12.32 -4.44 -34.30
CA VAL A 45 -12.40 -5.54 -33.34
C VAL A 45 -10.96 -5.92 -33.02
N THR A 46 -10.32 -5.12 -32.17
CA THR A 46 -9.18 -5.60 -31.41
C THR A 46 -9.79 -6.57 -30.42
N THR A 47 -9.58 -7.86 -30.64
CA THR A 47 -9.76 -8.86 -29.59
C THR A 47 -8.82 -8.43 -28.46
N GLU A 48 -9.32 -7.60 -27.54
CA GLU A 48 -8.66 -7.32 -26.28
C GLU A 48 -8.48 -8.69 -25.65
N LYS A 49 -7.26 -9.22 -25.76
CA LYS A 49 -6.85 -10.36 -24.97
C LYS A 49 -6.96 -9.86 -23.54
N VAL A 50 -8.09 -10.12 -22.90
CA VAL A 50 -8.32 -9.82 -21.50
C VAL A 50 -7.16 -10.48 -20.78
N ILE A 51 -6.19 -9.67 -20.36
CA ILE A 51 -5.03 -10.15 -19.62
C ILE A 51 -5.63 -10.49 -18.26
N LYS A 52 -6.00 -11.76 -18.10
CA LYS A 52 -6.49 -12.27 -16.84
C LYS A 52 -5.36 -12.15 -15.84
N THR A 53 -5.52 -11.29 -14.84
CA THR A 53 -4.61 -11.23 -13.70
C THR A 53 -4.60 -12.59 -13.01
N VAL A 54 -3.42 -13.17 -12.84
CA VAL A 54 -3.20 -14.39 -12.06
C VAL A 54 -2.80 -13.96 -10.67
N TYR A 55 -3.65 -14.24 -9.68
CA TYR A 55 -3.35 -13.92 -8.30
C TYR A 55 -2.54 -15.03 -7.63
N ALA A 56 -1.86 -14.70 -6.53
CA ALA A 56 -1.14 -15.69 -5.75
C ALA A 56 -2.05 -16.86 -5.32
N SER A 57 -3.31 -16.57 -4.97
CA SER A 57 -4.32 -17.57 -4.61
C SER A 57 -4.74 -18.49 -5.77
N ASP A 58 -4.54 -18.07 -7.02
CA ASP A 58 -4.74 -18.95 -8.19
C ASP A 58 -3.57 -19.93 -8.36
N VAL A 59 -2.38 -19.58 -7.86
CA VAL A 59 -1.16 -20.42 -7.95
C VAL A 59 -1.07 -21.41 -6.79
N ILE A 60 -1.36 -20.97 -5.55
CA ILE A 60 -1.37 -21.85 -4.37
C ILE A 60 -2.60 -21.55 -3.49
N PRO A 61 -3.58 -22.47 -3.38
CA PRO A 61 -4.85 -22.22 -2.69
C PRO A 61 -4.78 -22.54 -1.18
N PHE A 62 -3.90 -21.85 -0.44
CA PHE A 62 -3.72 -22.07 1.01
C PHE A 62 -3.86 -20.81 1.86
N PHE A 63 -4.14 -19.66 1.23
CA PHE A 63 -4.06 -18.34 1.86
C PHE A 63 -5.13 -18.05 2.92
N ASP A 64 -6.19 -18.85 3.00
CA ASP A 64 -7.23 -18.72 4.02
C ASP A 64 -6.68 -18.87 5.45
N ASP A 65 -5.55 -19.57 5.61
CA ASP A 65 -4.88 -19.80 6.89
C ASP A 65 -3.76 -18.80 7.19
N TRP A 66 -3.54 -17.79 6.34
CA TRP A 66 -2.39 -16.88 6.43
C TRP A 66 -2.79 -15.41 6.33
N LYS A 67 -2.05 -14.56 7.05
CA LYS A 67 -2.13 -13.11 6.92
C LYS A 67 -0.87 -12.57 6.26
N LEU A 68 -1.02 -11.61 5.35
CA LEU A 68 0.11 -10.95 4.70
C LEU A 68 0.44 -9.60 5.38
N ILE A 69 1.73 -9.39 5.64
CA ILE A 69 2.32 -8.09 5.98
C ILE A 69 3.24 -7.69 4.82
N LEU A 70 3.19 -6.44 4.39
CA LEU A 70 4.01 -5.90 3.30
C LEU A 70 5.26 -5.17 3.83
N GLY A 71 6.22 -4.93 2.94
CA GLY A 71 7.46 -4.23 3.23
C GLY A 71 7.32 -2.74 3.57
N ASP A 72 6.13 -2.17 3.39
CA ASP A 72 5.76 -0.84 3.91
C ASP A 72 5.02 -0.90 5.25
N GLY A 73 5.04 -2.07 5.91
CA GLY A 73 4.38 -2.29 7.20
C GLY A 73 2.87 -2.51 7.11
N SER A 74 2.25 -2.39 5.93
CA SER A 74 0.81 -2.58 5.75
C SER A 74 0.39 -4.01 6.11
N ASN A 75 -0.69 -4.13 6.88
CA ASN A 75 -1.31 -5.41 7.22
C ASN A 75 -2.51 -5.66 6.30
N VAL A 76 -2.34 -6.58 5.33
CA VAL A 76 -3.37 -6.89 4.33
C VAL A 76 -4.42 -7.86 4.87
N GLY A 77 -4.05 -8.71 5.84
CA GLY A 77 -4.91 -9.79 6.32
C GLY A 77 -4.95 -10.97 5.34
N ILE A 78 -6.14 -11.56 5.13
CA ILE A 78 -6.34 -12.69 4.20
C ILE A 78 -6.08 -12.21 2.77
N VAL A 79 -5.25 -12.94 2.03
CA VAL A 79 -4.62 -12.44 0.78
C VAL A 79 -5.17 -13.10 -0.48
N ASN A 80 -6.44 -13.54 -0.45
CA ASN A 80 -7.09 -14.11 -1.63
C ASN A 80 -7.40 -13.00 -2.65
N ASN A 81 -7.10 -13.25 -3.92
CA ASN A 81 -7.34 -12.31 -5.02
C ASN A 81 -6.70 -10.93 -4.80
N PHE A 82 -5.57 -10.89 -4.09
CA PHE A 82 -4.84 -9.67 -3.77
C PHE A 82 -3.54 -9.59 -4.57
N GLU A 83 -3.18 -8.36 -4.96
CA GLU A 83 -1.91 -8.04 -5.57
C GLU A 83 -1.44 -6.65 -5.14
N ASN A 84 -0.14 -6.52 -4.90
CA ASN A 84 0.59 -5.28 -4.80
C ASN A 84 1.88 -5.41 -5.63
N LYS A 85 1.97 -4.72 -6.76
CA LYS A 85 3.12 -4.83 -7.68
C LYS A 85 4.47 -4.40 -7.09
N ASP A 86 4.47 -3.64 -6.00
CA ASP A 86 5.70 -3.21 -5.34
C ASP A 86 6.23 -4.25 -4.34
N PHE A 87 5.36 -5.07 -3.75
CA PHE A 87 5.71 -5.96 -2.62
C PHE A 87 5.27 -7.42 -2.77
N PHE A 88 4.09 -7.68 -3.36
CA PHE A 88 3.49 -9.02 -3.42
C PHE A 88 2.66 -9.23 -4.70
N TYR A 89 3.17 -10.01 -5.64
CA TYR A 89 2.53 -10.20 -6.95
C TYR A 89 2.92 -11.53 -7.60
N THR A 90 2.22 -11.91 -8.66
CA THR A 90 2.58 -13.07 -9.48
C THR A 90 3.44 -12.66 -10.67
N ALA A 91 4.50 -13.41 -10.94
CA ALA A 91 5.35 -13.27 -12.13
C ALA A 91 5.43 -14.60 -12.88
N ASN A 92 5.36 -14.56 -14.21
CA ASN A 92 5.52 -15.74 -15.05
C ASN A 92 6.87 -15.68 -15.77
N ASP A 93 7.65 -16.75 -15.70
CA ASP A 93 8.98 -16.84 -16.34
C ASP A 93 8.94 -17.43 -17.77
N GLY A 94 7.74 -17.59 -18.33
CA GLY A 94 7.47 -18.29 -19.59
C GLY A 94 7.10 -19.76 -19.41
N LYS A 95 7.36 -20.35 -18.24
CA LYS A 95 7.08 -21.76 -17.93
C LYS A 95 6.23 -21.95 -16.69
N ASN A 96 6.52 -21.21 -15.62
CA ASN A 96 5.85 -21.33 -14.33
C ASN A 96 5.41 -19.95 -13.81
N ASP A 97 4.36 -19.97 -13.01
CA ASP A 97 3.93 -18.82 -12.21
C ASP A 97 4.63 -18.85 -10.85
N TRP A 98 5.19 -17.70 -10.48
CA TRP A 98 5.92 -17.48 -9.24
C TRP A 98 5.21 -16.43 -8.42
N ILE A 99 5.09 -16.69 -7.12
CA ILE A 99 4.61 -15.69 -6.15
C ILE A 99 5.84 -14.94 -5.66
N VAL A 100 5.90 -13.65 -5.95
CA VAL A 100 7.01 -12.77 -5.60
C VAL A 100 6.70 -12.09 -4.27
N PHE A 101 7.64 -12.21 -3.33
CA PHE A 101 7.68 -11.44 -2.09
C PHE A 101 8.89 -10.51 -2.16
N LYS A 102 8.67 -9.20 -2.20
CA LYS A 102 9.71 -8.18 -2.27
C LYS A 102 9.65 -7.31 -1.03
N ALA A 103 10.80 -7.09 -0.39
CA ALA A 103 10.95 -6.19 0.76
C ALA A 103 12.16 -5.28 0.55
N PRO A 104 12.04 -3.96 0.77
CA PRO A 104 13.16 -3.03 0.68
C PRO A 104 14.07 -3.15 1.91
N ASN A 105 15.31 -2.69 1.80
CA ASN A 105 16.21 -2.59 2.96
C ASN A 105 15.72 -1.53 3.98
N GLY A 106 15.11 -0.44 3.49
CA GLY A 106 14.56 0.65 4.30
C GLY A 106 13.06 0.81 4.06
N GLY A 107 12.26 -0.07 4.62
CA GLY A 107 10.82 0.08 4.73
C GLY A 107 10.37 0.24 6.17
N ASP A 108 9.08 0.04 6.41
CA ASP A 108 8.52 0.07 7.76
C ASP A 108 8.57 -1.33 8.38
N THR A 109 9.00 -1.39 9.64
CA THR A 109 9.04 -2.64 10.38
C THR A 109 7.75 -2.85 11.15
N HIS A 110 7.32 -4.11 11.25
CA HIS A 110 6.14 -4.49 12.02
C HIS A 110 6.54 -5.36 13.22
N GLY A 111 5.96 -5.05 14.39
CA GLY A 111 6.15 -5.80 15.64
C GLY A 111 7.50 -5.53 16.30
N THR A 112 8.29 -6.58 16.52
CA THR A 112 9.51 -6.56 17.36
C THR A 112 10.83 -6.66 16.58
N SER A 113 10.82 -6.46 15.25
CA SER A 113 12.04 -6.60 14.42
C SER A 113 12.54 -5.25 13.91
N ASN A 114 13.85 -5.21 13.65
CA ASN A 114 14.52 -4.10 12.97
C ASN A 114 14.65 -4.33 11.45
N ASN A 115 14.15 -5.46 10.94
CA ASN A 115 14.19 -5.79 9.51
C ASN A 115 12.81 -5.61 8.87
N THR A 116 12.83 -5.10 7.63
CA THR A 116 11.64 -4.98 6.78
C THR A 116 11.28 -6.36 6.20
N ARG A 117 9.99 -6.64 5.99
CA ARG A 117 9.52 -7.92 5.44
C ARG A 117 8.26 -7.77 4.61
N THR A 118 8.14 -8.59 3.56
CA THR A 118 6.87 -8.96 2.95
C THR A 118 6.70 -10.45 3.22
N GLU A 119 5.78 -10.81 4.11
CA GLU A 119 5.77 -12.14 4.72
C GLU A 119 4.35 -12.62 5.06
N LEU A 120 4.13 -13.94 4.94
CA LEU A 120 2.92 -14.61 5.42
C LEU A 120 3.09 -15.06 6.88
N ALA A 121 2.08 -14.76 7.69
CA ALA A 121 1.98 -15.22 9.06
C ALA A 121 0.78 -16.16 9.22
N GLN A 122 1.02 -17.39 9.65
CA GLN A 122 -0.06 -18.35 9.88
C GLN A 122 -1.00 -17.85 10.99
N ILE A 123 -2.29 -17.94 10.73
CA ILE A 123 -3.35 -17.47 11.63
C ILE A 123 -3.45 -18.39 12.83
N LYS A 124 -3.54 -19.70 12.58
CA LYS A 124 -3.61 -20.72 13.63
C LYS A 124 -2.27 -20.79 14.36
N LYS A 125 -2.29 -20.63 15.68
CA LYS A 125 -1.13 -20.80 16.55
C LYS A 125 -1.20 -22.17 17.25
N TRP A 126 -0.06 -22.80 17.46
CA TRP A 126 0.03 -24.05 18.23
C TRP A 126 1.27 -24.04 19.13
N TYR A 127 1.21 -24.83 20.19
CA TYR A 127 2.35 -25.06 21.07
C TYR A 127 3.19 -26.24 20.57
N GLN A 128 4.50 -26.16 20.77
CA GLN A 128 5.38 -27.29 20.54
C GLN A 128 5.08 -28.38 21.57
N LYS A 129 5.16 -29.65 21.15
CA LYS A 129 5.10 -30.77 22.09
C LYS A 129 6.35 -30.72 22.96
N GLN A 130 6.18 -30.60 24.27
CA GLN A 130 7.30 -30.67 25.20
C GLN A 130 7.80 -32.12 25.27
N LEU A 131 9.12 -32.29 25.11
CA LEU A 131 9.78 -33.56 25.41
C LEU A 131 10.05 -33.62 26.90
N THR A 132 9.32 -34.46 27.62
CA THR A 132 9.67 -34.78 29.01
C THR A 132 10.87 -35.73 28.96
N ILE A 133 12.01 -35.27 29.47
CA ILE A 133 13.19 -36.13 29.68
C ILE A 133 12.96 -36.80 31.05
N ASN A 134 12.75 -38.12 31.05
CA ASN A 134 12.66 -38.95 32.26
C ASN A 134 14.00 -39.63 32.53
#